data_AF-A0A941IMJ7-F1
#
_entry.id   AF-A0A941IMJ7-F1
#
_cell.length_a   1.000
_cell.length_b   1.000
_cell.length_c   1.000
_cell.angle_alpha   90.00
_cell.angle_beta   90.00
_cell.angle_gamma   90.00
#
_symmetry.space_group_name_H-M   'P 1'
#
loop_
_entity.id
_entity.type
_entity.pdbx_description
1 polymer ?
#
loop_
_entity_poly.entity_id
_entity_poly.type
_entity_poly.pdbx_seq_one_letter_code
_entity_poly.pdbx_strand_id
1 'polypeptide(L)'
;MPLFEPTPYEVLGVARDADADVVDEALERALAEGRYTPEQVRAAAGVLRDPARRLELDVQFLLPPEPVAAAQELLEPHLGRPLPFPEPLAWSARDLAGLYRRELEGGFAPMPPPPAGFPGVPERFGPDQGVLPPFEPPR
;
A
#
# COMPACT_ATOMS: atom_id res chain seq x y z
N MET A 1 -17.11 27.39 -2.75
CA MET A 1 -17.37 25.99 -3.18
C MET A 1 -16.19 25.17 -2.68
N PRO A 2 -16.39 24.09 -1.90
CA PRO A 2 -15.24 23.27 -1.53
C PRO A 2 -14.64 22.69 -2.82
N LEU A 3 -13.30 22.74 -2.93
CA LEU A 3 -12.52 22.39 -4.12
C LEU A 3 -12.36 20.88 -4.33
N PHE A 4 -12.97 20.05 -3.48
CA PHE A 4 -12.80 18.60 -3.47
C PHE A 4 -14.16 17.93 -3.50
N GLU A 5 -14.28 16.91 -4.36
CA GLU A 5 -15.43 16.01 -4.34
C GLU A 5 -15.50 15.29 -2.99
N PRO A 6 -16.69 15.15 -2.40
CA PRO A 6 -16.85 14.51 -1.11
C PRO A 6 -16.43 13.04 -1.19
N THR A 7 -15.69 12.60 -0.18
CA THR A 7 -15.19 11.22 -0.14
C THR A 7 -16.33 10.23 0.12
N PRO A 8 -16.22 8.95 -0.27
CA PRO A 8 -17.24 7.94 0.05
C PRO A 8 -17.58 7.85 1.55
N TYR A 9 -16.59 8.09 2.42
CA TYR A 9 -16.77 8.17 3.86
C TYR A 9 -17.62 9.37 4.30
N GLU A 10 -17.42 10.54 3.68
CA GLU A 10 -18.20 11.75 3.94
C GLU A 10 -19.62 11.64 3.38
N VAL A 11 -19.78 11.01 2.22
CA VAL A 11 -21.08 10.77 1.59
C VAL A 11 -21.97 9.89 2.49
N LEU A 12 -21.39 8.87 3.13
CA LEU A 12 -22.11 7.98 4.04
C LEU A 12 -22.09 8.45 5.51
N GLY A 13 -21.24 9.41 5.86
CA GLY A 13 -21.08 9.90 7.23
C GLY A 13 -20.52 8.84 8.17
N VAL A 14 -19.60 8.00 7.70
CA VAL A 14 -18.97 6.92 8.47
C VAL A 14 -17.48 7.16 8.66
N ALA A 15 -16.92 6.63 9.74
CA ALA A 15 -15.48 6.66 9.98
C ALA A 15 -14.74 5.69 9.04
N ARG A 16 -13.44 5.92 8.83
CA ARG A 16 -12.61 5.10 7.91
C ARG A 16 -12.40 3.67 8.40
N ASP A 17 -12.52 3.44 9.70
CA ASP A 17 -12.45 2.14 10.37
C ASP A 17 -13.82 1.46 10.51
N ALA A 18 -14.89 2.02 9.93
CA ALA A 18 -16.23 1.45 10.04
C ALA A 18 -16.33 0.04 9.43
N ASP A 19 -16.89 -0.90 10.17
CA ASP A 19 -17.14 -2.26 9.68
C ASP A 19 -18.24 -2.30 8.60
N ALA A 20 -18.32 -3.40 7.85
CA ALA A 20 -19.27 -3.55 6.75
C ALA A 20 -20.74 -3.34 7.20
N ASP A 21 -21.11 -3.84 8.38
CA ASP A 21 -22.47 -3.68 8.93
C ASP A 21 -22.81 -2.20 9.16
N VAL A 22 -21.84 -1.40 9.60
CA VAL A 22 -22.00 0.05 9.83
C VAL A 22 -22.19 0.79 8.51
N VAL A 23 -21.51 0.34 7.44
CA VAL A 23 -21.68 0.89 6.09
C VAL A 23 -23.08 0.63 5.56
N ASP A 24 -23.64 -0.54 5.84
CA ASP A 24 -24.99 -0.92 5.40
C ASP A 24 -26.08 -0.11 6.10
N GLU A 25 -25.97 0.08 7.40
CA GLU A 25 -26.87 0.97 8.14
C GLU A 25 -26.75 2.43 7.71
N ALA A 26 -25.52 2.87 7.40
CA ALA A 26 -25.26 4.23 6.95
C ALA A 26 -25.82 4.52 5.55
N LEU A 27 -25.89 3.52 4.66
CA LEU A 27 -26.54 3.66 3.35
C LEU A 27 -28.01 4.08 3.50
N GLU A 28 -28.78 3.35 4.31
CA GLU A 28 -30.20 3.65 4.53
C GLU A 28 -30.39 5.03 5.16
N ARG A 29 -29.54 5.37 6.13
CA ARG A 29 -29.55 6.68 6.78
C ARG A 29 -29.24 7.81 5.80
N ALA A 30 -28.18 7.68 4.99
CA ALA A 30 -27.77 8.70 4.04
C ALA A 30 -28.81 8.92 2.92
N LEU A 31 -29.49 7.86 2.48
CA LEU A 31 -30.62 7.98 1.55
C LEU A 31 -31.81 8.74 2.16
N ALA A 32 -32.11 8.52 3.44
CA ALA A 32 -33.18 9.22 4.15
C ALA A 32 -32.86 10.70 4.41
N GLU A 33 -31.59 11.02 4.69
CA GLU A 33 -31.14 12.39 4.96
C GLU A 33 -31.11 13.28 3.71
N GLY A 34 -30.98 12.70 2.51
CA GLY A 34 -31.09 13.41 1.24
C GLY A 34 -30.02 14.49 1.00
N ARG A 35 -28.89 14.46 1.72
CA ARG A 35 -27.78 15.43 1.52
C ARG A 35 -27.06 15.24 0.19
N TYR A 36 -27.03 14.02 -0.32
CA TYR A 36 -26.40 13.62 -1.58
C TYR A 36 -27.41 12.91 -2.49
N THR A 37 -27.13 12.80 -3.78
CA THR A 37 -28.05 12.09 -4.68
C THR A 37 -28.07 10.59 -4.36
N PRO A 38 -29.20 9.88 -4.60
CA PRO A 38 -29.26 8.44 -4.37
C PRO A 38 -28.19 7.64 -5.13
N GLU A 39 -27.78 8.13 -6.30
CA GLU A 39 -26.69 7.54 -7.09
C GLU A 39 -25.34 7.71 -6.40
N GLN A 40 -25.03 8.90 -5.88
CA GLN A 40 -23.80 9.16 -5.13
C GLN A 40 -23.71 8.29 -3.87
N VAL A 41 -24.81 8.18 -3.12
CA VAL A 41 -24.85 7.37 -1.89
C VAL A 41 -24.64 5.88 -2.19
N ARG A 42 -25.32 5.35 -3.21
CA ARG A 42 -25.14 3.95 -3.63
C ARG A 42 -23.75 3.67 -4.17
N ALA A 43 -23.19 4.60 -4.94
CA ALA A 43 -21.82 4.48 -5.44
C ALA A 43 -20.80 4.46 -4.29
N ALA A 44 -20.95 5.36 -3.30
CA ALA A 44 -20.11 5.39 -2.11
C ALA A 44 -20.19 4.07 -1.32
N ALA A 45 -21.39 3.56 -1.07
CA ALA A 45 -21.57 2.27 -0.41
C ALA A 45 -20.97 1.11 -1.21
N GLY A 46 -21.11 1.12 -2.54
CA GLY A 46 -20.50 0.13 -3.42
C GLY A 46 -18.98 0.11 -3.35
N VAL A 47 -18.34 1.27 -3.21
CA VAL A 47 -16.88 1.38 -3.03
C VAL A 47 -16.46 0.86 -1.66
N LEU A 48 -17.16 1.24 -0.58
CA LEU A 48 -16.78 0.83 0.78
C LEU A 48 -17.07 -0.64 1.12
N ARG A 49 -18.01 -1.28 0.39
CA ARG A 49 -18.32 -2.71 0.53
C ARG A 49 -17.31 -3.62 -0.17
N ASP A 50 -16.64 -3.13 -1.22
CA ASP A 50 -15.59 -3.88 -1.91
C ASP A 50 -14.25 -3.69 -1.18
N PRO A 51 -13.70 -4.74 -0.54
CA PRO A 51 -12.49 -4.60 0.26
C PRO A 51 -11.28 -4.13 -0.56
N ALA A 52 -11.18 -4.51 -1.83
CA ALA A 52 -10.07 -4.12 -2.69
C ALA A 52 -10.16 -2.63 -3.04
N ARG A 53 -11.35 -2.16 -3.43
CA ARG A 53 -11.58 -0.74 -3.75
C ARG A 53 -11.46 0.16 -2.53
N ARG A 54 -11.94 -0.31 -1.37
CA ARG A 54 -11.78 0.40 -0.10
C ARG A 54 -10.31 0.53 0.29
N LEU A 55 -9.53 -0.53 0.14
CA LEU A 55 -8.08 -0.47 0.38
C LEU A 55 -7.37 0.48 -0.58
N GLU A 56 -7.71 0.44 -1.87
CA GLU A 56 -7.16 1.38 -2.87
C GLU A 56 -7.47 2.84 -2.49
N LEU A 57 -8.70 3.11 -2.06
CA LEU A 57 -9.13 4.42 -1.59
C LEU A 57 -8.34 4.85 -0.36
N ASP A 58 -8.18 3.97 0.63
CA ASP A 58 -7.45 4.26 1.88
C ASP A 58 -5.97 4.55 1.61
N VAL A 59 -5.34 3.80 0.71
CA VAL A 59 -3.96 4.04 0.28
C VAL A 59 -3.82 5.40 -0.40
N GLN A 60 -4.76 5.75 -1.29
CA GLN A 60 -4.75 7.07 -1.94
C GLN A 60 -4.91 8.22 -0.93
N PHE A 61 -5.66 8.02 0.15
CA PHE A 61 -5.79 9.01 1.24
C PHE A 61 -4.60 9.07 2.19
N LEU A 62 -3.78 8.03 2.27
CA LEU A 62 -2.53 8.02 3.04
C LEU A 62 -1.38 8.67 2.29
N LEU A 63 -1.52 8.90 0.98
CA LEU A 63 -0.56 9.71 0.23
C LEU A 63 -0.71 11.17 0.69
N PRO A 64 0.35 11.80 1.24
CA PRO A 64 0.28 13.18 1.67
C PRO A 64 -0.12 14.07 0.48
N PRO A 65 -1.03 15.05 0.68
CA PRO A 65 -1.51 15.94 -0.39
C PRO A 65 -0.45 16.95 -0.86
N GLU A 66 0.73 16.98 -0.25
CA GLU A 66 1.81 17.87 -0.69
C GLU A 66 2.77 17.17 -1.64
N PRO A 67 3.07 17.80 -2.79
CA PRO A 67 4.07 17.28 -3.68
C PRO A 67 5.38 17.45 -2.94
N VAL A 68 6.06 16.34 -2.65
CA VAL A 68 7.46 16.18 -3.02
C VAL A 68 8.45 17.16 -2.37
N ALA A 69 8.13 18.28 -1.71
CA ALA A 69 9.06 19.34 -1.35
C ALA A 69 10.09 18.85 -0.33
N ALA A 70 9.66 18.16 0.73
CA ALA A 70 10.57 17.48 1.64
C ALA A 70 11.37 16.37 0.94
N ALA A 71 10.75 15.64 0.01
CA ALA A 71 11.44 14.64 -0.81
C ALA A 71 12.41 15.28 -1.82
N GLN A 72 12.14 16.49 -2.29
CA GLN A 72 12.88 17.25 -3.28
C GLN A 72 14.06 17.91 -2.62
N GLU A 73 13.91 18.44 -1.41
CA GLU A 73 15.00 18.86 -0.53
C GLU A 73 15.89 17.67 -0.13
N LEU A 74 15.30 16.51 0.19
CA LEU A 74 16.05 15.28 0.48
C LEU A 74 16.82 14.77 -0.75
N LEU A 75 16.26 14.93 -1.95
CA LEU A 75 16.85 14.45 -3.20
C LEU A 75 17.75 15.51 -3.88
N GLU A 76 17.58 16.80 -3.59
CA GLU A 76 18.34 17.92 -4.18
C GLU A 76 19.86 17.69 -4.18
N PRO A 77 20.48 17.23 -3.07
CA PRO A 77 21.91 16.93 -3.02
C PRO A 77 22.34 15.78 -3.94
N HIS A 78 21.39 14.94 -4.37
CA HIS A 78 21.59 13.74 -5.17
C HIS A 78 21.14 13.89 -6.64
N LEU A 79 20.24 14.82 -6.94
CA LEU A 79 19.71 15.05 -8.29
C LEU A 79 20.76 15.60 -9.28
N GLY A 80 21.81 16.26 -8.78
CA GLY A 80 22.95 16.73 -9.59
C GLY A 80 24.13 15.75 -9.67
N ARG A 81 24.05 14.62 -8.96
CA ARG A 81 25.09 13.58 -9.03
C ARG A 81 24.65 12.54 -10.05
N PRO A 82 25.55 12.04 -10.92
CA PRO A 82 25.24 10.83 -11.67
C PRO A 82 24.86 9.77 -10.63
N LEU A 83 23.63 9.25 -10.74
CA LEU A 83 23.22 8.09 -9.96
C LEU A 83 24.32 7.04 -10.15
N PRO A 84 24.80 6.39 -9.08
CA PRO A 84 25.69 5.26 -9.21
C PRO A 84 24.85 4.10 -9.75
N PHE A 85 24.42 4.21 -11.00
CA PHE A 85 24.21 3.02 -11.79
C PHE A 85 25.61 2.41 -11.88
N PRO A 86 25.85 1.22 -11.31
CA PRO A 86 27.00 0.48 -11.80
C PRO A 86 26.85 0.47 -13.32
N GLU A 87 27.91 0.82 -14.06
CA GLU A 87 27.93 0.61 -15.51
C GLU A 87 27.31 -0.76 -15.76
N PRO A 88 26.40 -0.91 -16.75
CA PRO A 88 25.75 -2.18 -16.99
C PRO A 88 26.85 -3.21 -17.07
N LEU A 89 26.95 -4.03 -16.02
CA LEU A 89 27.99 -5.03 -15.93
C LEU A 89 27.78 -5.87 -17.18
N ALA A 90 28.78 -5.91 -18.05
CA ALA A 90 28.76 -6.72 -19.26
C ALA A 90 28.86 -8.19 -18.86
N TRP A 91 27.87 -8.67 -18.11
CA TRP A 91 27.74 -10.03 -17.68
C TRP A 91 27.34 -10.84 -18.89
N SER A 92 28.22 -11.75 -19.29
CA SER A 92 27.84 -12.79 -20.23
C SER A 92 26.81 -13.72 -19.58
N ALA A 93 26.05 -14.45 -20.39
CA ALA A 93 25.17 -15.51 -19.89
C ALA A 93 25.91 -16.53 -18.99
N ARG A 94 27.22 -16.70 -19.21
CA ARG A 94 28.08 -17.55 -18.39
C ARG A 94 28.34 -16.97 -17.00
N ASP A 95 28.52 -15.66 -16.91
CA ASP A 95 28.74 -14.96 -15.63
C ASP A 95 27.48 -15.02 -14.76
N LEU A 96 26.32 -14.81 -15.38
CA LEU A 96 25.01 -14.97 -14.74
C LEU A 96 24.79 -16.41 -14.25
N ALA A 97 25.09 -17.41 -15.08
CA ALA A 97 24.97 -18.81 -14.68
C ALA A 97 25.93 -19.19 -13.53
N GLY A 98 27.12 -18.60 -13.51
CA GLY A 98 28.10 -18.80 -12.44
C GLY A 98 27.74 -18.10 -11.13
N LEU A 99 27.06 -16.95 -11.19
CA LEU A 99 26.48 -16.29 -10.02
C LEU A 99 25.32 -17.12 -9.46
N TYR A 100 24.36 -17.49 -10.31
CA TYR A 100 23.19 -18.28 -9.92
C TYR A 100 23.58 -19.62 -9.29
N ARG A 101 24.58 -20.31 -9.86
CA ARG A 101 25.12 -21.53 -9.27
C ARG A 101 25.74 -21.30 -7.88
N ARG A 102 26.47 -20.19 -7.71
CA ARG A 102 27.05 -19.81 -6.41
C ARG A 102 26.01 -19.41 -5.38
N GLU A 103 24.88 -18.83 -5.78
CA GLU A 103 23.74 -18.57 -4.88
C GLU A 103 23.01 -19.87 -4.48
N LEU A 104 22.86 -20.80 -5.41
CA LEU A 104 22.27 -22.11 -5.12
C LEU A 104 23.14 -22.96 -4.17
N GLU A 105 24.47 -22.87 -4.32
CA GLU A 105 25.44 -23.63 -3.51
C GLU A 105 25.81 -22.88 -2.21
N GLY A 106 25.77 -21.55 -2.25
CA GLY A 106 25.99 -20.66 -1.12
C GLY A 106 24.72 -20.59 -0.31
N GLY A 107 24.56 -21.52 0.65
CA GLY A 107 23.43 -21.50 1.58
C GLY A 107 23.17 -20.09 2.11
N PHE A 108 21.91 -19.68 2.11
CA PHE A 108 21.48 -18.34 2.55
C PHE A 108 22.08 -18.03 3.91
N ALA A 109 23.07 -17.15 3.94
CA ALA A 109 23.63 -16.68 5.20
C ALA A 109 22.50 -15.93 5.94
N PRO A 110 22.33 -16.13 7.25
CA PRO A 110 21.37 -15.34 8.00
C PRO A 110 21.70 -13.87 7.84
N MET A 111 20.69 -13.07 7.46
CA MET A 111 20.85 -11.63 7.33
C MET A 111 21.36 -11.06 8.66
N PRO A 112 22.36 -10.17 8.67
CA PRO A 112 22.80 -9.53 9.90
C PRO A 112 21.62 -8.85 10.58
N PRO A 113 21.57 -8.83 11.93
CA PRO A 113 20.49 -8.16 12.64
C PRO A 113 20.44 -6.69 12.23
N PRO A 114 19.25 -6.09 12.16
CA PRO A 114 19.12 -4.68 11.83
C PRO A 114 19.88 -3.81 12.85
N PRO A 115 20.41 -2.65 12.42
CA PRO A 115 21.12 -1.74 13.32
C PRO A 115 20.20 -1.25 14.45
N ALA A 116 20.80 -0.91 15.59
CA ALA A 116 20.06 -0.40 16.74
C ALA A 116 19.23 0.84 16.34
N GLY A 117 17.93 0.83 16.66
CA GLY A 117 17.00 1.92 16.33
C GLY A 117 16.23 1.72 15.01
N PHE A 118 16.44 0.61 14.29
CA PHE A 118 15.52 0.25 13.20
C PHE A 118 14.13 0.00 13.79
N PRO A 119 13.06 0.63 13.27
CA PRO A 119 11.72 0.38 13.76
C PRO A 119 11.44 -1.11 13.58
N GLY A 120 11.11 -1.79 14.69
CA GLY A 120 10.68 -3.17 14.63
C GLY A 120 9.46 -3.30 13.71
N VAL A 121 9.30 -4.46 13.09
CA VAL A 121 8.08 -4.78 12.35
C VAL A 121 6.91 -4.58 13.33
N PRO A 122 5.93 -3.70 13.04
CA PRO A 122 4.78 -3.50 13.90
C PRO A 122 4.11 -4.84 14.22
N GLU A 123 3.66 -5.07 15.46
CA GLU A 123 3.17 -6.38 15.93
C GLU A 123 2.10 -7.02 15.03
N ARG A 124 1.27 -6.20 14.36
CA ARG A 124 0.28 -6.65 13.37
C ARG A 124 0.86 -7.35 12.13
N PHE A 125 2.16 -7.24 11.91
CA PHE A 125 2.92 -7.86 10.82
C PHE A 125 3.97 -8.84 11.35
N GLY A 126 3.90 -9.19 12.65
CA GLY A 126 4.76 -10.20 13.25
C GLY A 126 4.54 -11.59 12.63
N PRO A 127 5.55 -12.48 12.68
CA PRO A 127 5.52 -13.80 12.04
C PRO A 127 4.45 -14.76 12.58
N ASP A 128 3.72 -14.39 13.63
CA ASP A 128 2.71 -15.23 14.29
C ASP A 128 1.27 -15.02 13.76
N GLN A 129 1.08 -14.24 12.69
CA GLN A 129 -0.23 -14.10 12.05
C GLN A 129 -0.12 -14.40 10.56
N GLY A 130 -0.78 -15.48 10.14
CA GLY A 130 -0.68 -16.09 8.81
C GLY A 130 -1.01 -15.13 7.67
N VAL A 131 0.03 -14.53 7.06
CA VAL A 131 -0.12 -13.64 5.90
C VAL A 131 -0.17 -14.42 4.57
N LEU A 132 -0.16 -15.76 4.59
CA LEU A 132 -0.35 -16.56 3.40
C LEU A 132 -1.44 -17.63 3.65
N PRO A 133 -2.53 -17.65 2.85
CA PRO A 133 -3.41 -18.82 2.83
C PRO A 133 -2.59 -20.06 2.46
N PRO A 134 -2.93 -21.25 2.98
CA PRO A 134 -2.21 -22.48 2.64
C PRO A 134 -2.23 -22.70 1.13
N PHE A 135 -1.05 -22.72 0.51
CA PHE A 135 -0.86 -23.05 -0.89
C PHE A 135 -0.72 -24.56 -1.03
N GLU A 136 -1.66 -25.23 -1.70
CA GLU A 136 -1.48 -26.61 -2.14
C GLU A 136 -0.85 -26.62 -3.55
N PRO A 137 0.35 -27.22 -3.73
CA PRO A 137 0.93 -27.38 -5.06
C PRO A 137 0.13 -28.39 -5.90
N PRO A 138 0.01 -28.18 -7.22
CA PRO A 138 -0.69 -29.10 -8.10
C PRO A 138 0.00 -30.48 -8.15
N ARG A 139 -0.81 -31.55 -8.15
CA ARG A 139 -0.38 -32.94 -8.37
C ARG A 139 -0.17 -33.25 -9.85
#